data_AF-A0A7Y0XG98-F1
#
_entry.id   AF-A0A7Y0XG98-F1
#
_cell.length_a   1.000
_cell.length_b   1.000
_cell.length_c   1.000
_cell.angle_alpha   90.00
_cell.angle_beta   90.00
_cell.angle_gamma   90.00
#
_symmetry.space_group_name_H-M   'P 1'
#
loop_
_entity.id
_entity.type
_entity.pdbx_description
1 polymer ?
#
loop_
_entity_poly.entity_id
_entity_poly.type
_entity_poly.pdbx_seq_one_letter_code
_entity_poly.pdbx_strand_id
1 'polypeptide(L)'
;MVYLSDDPEEIIIVEAKGGCSPLGSRKIGNEAYQQGTSKYTAEIVKLMSKNKDGTTEKLAADEIQYAPLSGRPIRYIHTQASIPESGKASDVKLEVAEFKIDSEELK
;
A
#
# COMPACT_ATOMS: atom_id res chain seq x y z
N MET A 1 -0.85 6.17 -0.73
CA MET A 1 -0.32 7.13 -1.72
C MET A 1 0.76 6.40 -2.49
N VAL A 2 0.70 6.34 -3.82
CA VAL A 2 1.73 5.67 -4.64
C VAL A 2 2.72 6.74 -5.10
N TYR A 3 4.00 6.53 -4.82
CA TYR A 3 5.07 7.41 -5.29
C TYR A 3 5.85 6.66 -6.38
N LEU A 4 6.06 7.32 -7.52
CA LEU A 4 7.03 6.88 -8.51
C LEU A 4 8.41 7.37 -8.02
N SER A 5 9.31 6.43 -7.77
CA SER A 5 10.72 6.73 -7.48
C SER A 5 11.38 7.33 -8.73
N ASP A 6 12.34 8.25 -8.55
CA ASP A 6 13.19 8.76 -9.65
C ASP A 6 14.06 7.66 -10.27
N ASP A 7 14.15 6.51 -9.60
CA ASP A 7 14.67 5.27 -10.14
C ASP A 7 13.47 4.43 -10.63
N PRO A 8 13.22 4.32 -11.95
CA PRO A 8 11.98 3.75 -12.50
C PRO A 8 11.86 2.24 -12.28
N GLU A 9 12.81 1.65 -11.57
CA GLU A 9 12.95 0.22 -11.42
C GLU A 9 11.98 -0.37 -10.40
N GLU A 10 11.33 0.43 -9.53
CA GLU A 10 10.50 -0.09 -8.44
C GLU A 10 9.20 0.68 -8.22
N ILE A 11 8.16 -0.03 -7.75
CA ILE A 11 6.93 0.58 -7.24
C ILE A 11 6.91 0.53 -5.72
N ILE A 12 6.66 1.70 -5.10
CA ILE A 12 6.50 1.83 -3.66
C ILE A 12 5.05 2.18 -3.32
N ILE A 13 4.39 1.27 -2.59
CA ILE A 13 3.04 1.47 -2.07
C ILE A 13 3.17 1.96 -0.63
N VAL A 14 2.81 3.22 -0.38
CA VAL A 14 2.84 3.79 0.98
C VAL A 14 1.44 3.84 1.55
N GLU A 15 1.26 3.24 2.73
CA GLU A 15 0.06 3.38 3.53
C GLU A 15 0.37 4.06 4.86
N ALA A 16 -0.31 5.18 5.12
CA ALA A 16 -0.10 5.99 6.30
C ALA A 16 -1.28 5.90 7.27
N LYS A 17 -0.98 5.70 8.56
CA LYS A 17 -1.96 5.59 9.64
C LYS A 17 -1.67 6.59 10.76
N GLY A 18 -2.64 7.43 11.08
CA GLY A 18 -2.50 8.52 12.07
C GLY A 18 -2.84 8.15 13.52
N GLY A 19 -2.79 6.87 13.90
CA GLY A 19 -3.15 6.45 15.26
C GLY A 19 -2.49 5.13 15.67
N CYS A 20 -2.57 4.81 16.97
CA CYS A 20 -1.84 3.68 17.58
C CYS A 20 -2.52 2.30 17.44
N SER A 21 -3.61 2.18 16.67
CA SER A 21 -4.26 0.88 16.51
C SER A 21 -3.36 -0.06 15.70
N PRO A 22 -3.44 -1.39 15.93
CA PRO A 22 -2.74 -2.36 15.10
C PRO A 22 -3.04 -2.17 13.61
N LEU A 23 -2.20 -2.77 12.76
CA LEU A 23 -2.44 -2.85 11.33
C LEU A 23 -3.88 -3.29 11.08
N GLY A 24 -4.58 -2.51 10.26
CA GLY A 24 -5.93 -2.83 9.86
C GLY A 24 -5.93 -4.13 9.07
N SER A 25 -7.06 -4.82 9.13
CA SER A 25 -7.33 -5.94 8.24
C SER A 25 -8.57 -5.64 7.42
N ARG A 26 -8.57 -6.13 6.19
CA ARG A 26 -9.74 -6.11 5.33
C ARG A 26 -10.30 -7.53 5.24
N LYS A 27 -11.57 -7.68 5.53
CA LYS A 27 -12.28 -8.94 5.26
C LYS A 27 -12.53 -9.06 3.76
N ILE A 28 -11.97 -10.09 3.14
CA ILE A 28 -12.19 -10.47 1.75
C ILE A 28 -12.76 -11.88 1.76
N GLY A 29 -14.03 -12.03 1.36
CA GLY A 29 -14.78 -13.27 1.55
C GLY A 29 -14.91 -13.63 3.03
N ASN A 30 -14.42 -14.81 3.40
CA ASN A 30 -14.44 -15.31 4.79
C ASN A 30 -13.14 -15.07 5.55
N GLU A 31 -12.11 -14.52 4.90
CA GLU A 31 -10.78 -14.33 5.48
C GLU A 31 -10.50 -12.84 5.74
N ALA A 32 -9.74 -12.56 6.80
CA ALA A 32 -9.25 -11.22 7.11
C ALA A 32 -7.79 -11.12 6.71
N TYR A 33 -7.49 -10.20 5.80
CA TYR A 33 -6.14 -9.97 5.30
C TYR A 33 -5.57 -8.69 5.91
N GLN A 34 -4.40 -8.82 6.51
CA GLN A 34 -3.70 -7.71 7.14
C GLN A 34 -3.10 -6.78 6.09
N GLN A 35 -3.13 -5.48 6.36
CA GLN A 35 -2.38 -4.46 5.62
C GLN A 35 -0.89 -4.85 5.50
N GLY A 36 -0.28 -4.55 4.35
CA GLY A 36 1.10 -4.92 4.02
C GLY A 36 1.30 -6.34 3.49
N THR A 37 0.24 -7.18 3.45
CA THR A 37 0.32 -8.50 2.80
C THR A 37 0.07 -8.42 1.29
N SER A 38 0.61 -9.38 0.54
CA SER A 38 0.41 -9.52 -0.90
C SER A 38 -1.08 -9.65 -1.27
N LYS A 39 -1.82 -10.57 -0.62
CA LYS A 39 -3.27 -10.72 -0.80
C LYS A 39 -4.09 -9.46 -0.50
N TYR A 40 -3.74 -8.72 0.54
CA TYR A 40 -4.38 -7.43 0.82
C TYR A 40 -4.13 -6.44 -0.32
N THR A 41 -2.89 -6.36 -0.78
CA THR A 41 -2.46 -5.47 -1.87
C THR A 41 -3.19 -5.82 -3.18
N ALA A 42 -3.27 -7.11 -3.52
CA ALA A 42 -3.96 -7.60 -4.70
C ALA A 42 -5.42 -7.14 -4.74
N GLU A 43 -6.13 -7.22 -3.61
CA GLU A 43 -7.53 -6.84 -3.54
C GLU A 43 -7.75 -5.32 -3.57
N ILE A 44 -6.84 -4.53 -2.99
CA ILE A 44 -6.88 -3.07 -3.15
C ILE A 44 -6.66 -2.69 -4.63
N VAL A 45 -5.66 -3.29 -5.28
CA VAL A 45 -5.36 -3.06 -6.71
C VAL A 45 -6.56 -3.44 -7.59
N LYS A 46 -7.22 -4.57 -7.30
CA LYS A 46 -8.44 -5.03 -7.98
C LYS A 46 -9.62 -4.09 -7.80
N LEU A 47 -9.72 -3.38 -6.67
CA LEU A 47 -10.76 -2.37 -6.46
C LEU A 47 -10.43 -1.09 -7.22
N MET A 48 -9.15 -0.70 -7.20
CA MET A 48 -8.66 0.45 -7.96
C MET A 48 -8.87 0.26 -9.46
N SER A 49 -8.63 -0.94 -9.99
CA SER A 49 -8.77 -1.27 -11.42
C SER A 49 -10.21 -1.27 -11.94
N LYS A 50 -11.22 -1.25 -11.06
CA LYS A 50 -12.64 -1.11 -11.40
C LYS A 50 -13.09 0.35 -11.58
N ASN A 51 -12.24 1.31 -11.23
CA ASN A 51 -12.53 2.71 -11.49
C ASN A 51 -12.55 3.00 -12.99
N LYS A 52 -13.17 4.12 -13.36
CA LYS A 52 -13.21 4.58 -14.75
C LYS A 52 -11.79 4.82 -15.28
N ASP A 53 -11.61 4.57 -16.57
CA ASP A 53 -10.35 4.83 -17.27
C ASP A 53 -9.91 6.29 -17.11
N GLY A 54 -8.60 6.50 -16.96
CA GLY A 54 -8.00 7.82 -16.76
C GLY A 54 -8.06 8.37 -15.32
N THR A 55 -8.66 7.65 -14.37
CA THR A 55 -8.57 8.00 -12.95
C THR A 55 -7.19 7.66 -12.37
N THR A 56 -6.74 8.42 -11.38
CA THR A 56 -5.46 8.17 -10.70
C THR A 56 -5.40 6.77 -10.10
N GLU A 57 -6.52 6.29 -9.55
CA GLU A 57 -6.64 4.94 -8.99
C GLU A 57 -6.46 3.88 -10.08
N LYS A 58 -7.12 4.04 -11.22
CA LYS A 58 -7.02 3.09 -12.34
C LYS A 58 -5.59 3.05 -12.89
N LEU A 59 -4.98 4.22 -13.13
CA LEU A 59 -3.59 4.31 -13.60
C LEU A 59 -2.61 3.67 -12.62
N ALA A 60 -2.76 3.91 -11.32
CA ALA A 60 -1.93 3.28 -10.31
C ALA A 60 -2.12 1.76 -10.25
N ALA A 61 -3.35 1.27 -10.43
CA ALA A 61 -3.60 -0.17 -10.50
C ALA A 61 -2.93 -0.80 -11.72
N ASP A 62 -3.05 -0.16 -12.89
CA ASP A 62 -2.46 -0.66 -14.13
C ASP A 62 -0.91 -0.69 -14.03
N GLU A 63 -0.28 0.32 -13.42
CA GLU A 63 1.17 0.32 -13.13
C GLU A 63 1.57 -0.82 -12.17
N ILE A 64 0.83 -1.02 -11.08
CA ILE A 64 1.11 -2.10 -10.11
C ILE A 64 0.96 -3.48 -10.76
N GLN A 65 -0.03 -3.66 -11.64
CA GLN A 65 -0.23 -4.92 -12.37
C GLN A 65 0.82 -5.13 -13.46
N TYR A 66 1.37 -4.06 -14.04
CA TYR A 66 2.41 -4.13 -15.06
C TYR A 66 3.82 -4.37 -14.49
N ALA A 67 4.09 -3.96 -13.24
CA ALA A 67 5.39 -4.15 -12.60
C ALA A 67 5.91 -5.60 -12.62
N PRO A 68 5.12 -6.63 -12.25
CA PRO A 68 5.52 -8.03 -12.38
C PRO A 68 5.93 -8.43 -13.80
N LEU A 69 5.24 -7.90 -14.82
CA LEU A 69 5.49 -8.22 -16.23
C LEU A 69 6.79 -7.58 -16.75
N SER A 70 7.20 -6.47 -16.14
CA SER A 70 8.40 -5.72 -16.48
C SER A 70 9.59 -6.03 -15.56
N GLY A 71 9.44 -6.94 -14.60
CA GLY A 71 10.47 -7.30 -13.63
C GLY A 71 10.72 -6.23 -12.56
N ARG A 72 9.83 -5.25 -12.41
CA ARG A 72 9.92 -4.20 -11.39
C ARG A 72 9.46 -4.76 -10.04
N PRO A 73 10.28 -4.68 -8.96
CA PRO A 73 9.84 -5.09 -7.64
C PRO A 73 8.76 -4.14 -7.11
N ILE A 74 8.04 -4.64 -6.12
CA ILE A 74 7.02 -3.88 -5.40
C ILE A 74 7.32 -3.95 -3.91
N ARG A 75 7.52 -2.80 -3.29
CA ARG A 75 7.64 -2.64 -1.84
C ARG A 75 6.39 -1.98 -1.29
N TYR A 76 5.92 -2.50 -0.17
CA TYR A 76 4.86 -1.87 0.61
C TYR A 76 5.46 -1.30 1.89
N ILE A 77 5.26 -0.01 2.10
CA ILE A 77 5.71 0.70 3.30
C ILE A 77 4.49 1.10 4.09
N HIS A 78 4.35 0.53 5.28
CA HIS A 78 3.42 1.01 6.28
C HIS A 78 4.10 2.04 7.16
N THR A 79 3.51 3.23 7.27
CA THR A 79 3.97 4.27 8.19
C THR A 79 2.88 4.57 9.20
N GLN A 80 3.20 4.46 10.48
CA GLN A 80 2.30 4.77 11.58
C GLN A 80 2.84 5.97 12.35
N ALA A 81 2.03 7.01 12.46
CA ALA A 81 2.34 8.19 13.25
C ALA A 81 1.32 8.26 14.38
N SER A 82 1.74 7.91 15.59
CA SER A 82 0.88 8.01 16.77
C SER A 82 0.68 9.47 17.14
N ILE A 83 -0.46 10.04 16.76
CA ILE A 83 -0.83 11.41 17.12
C ILE A 83 -1.48 11.35 18.51
N PRO A 84 -0.86 11.92 19.56
CA PRO A 84 -1.47 11.94 20.89
C PRO A 84 -2.69 12.89 20.89
N GLU A 85 -3.71 12.59 21.70
CA GLU A 85 -4.91 13.45 21.85
C GLU A 85 -4.56 14.88 22.31
N SER A 86 -3.41 15.04 22.97
CA SER A 86 -2.82 16.34 23.33
C SER A 86 -1.30 16.28 23.18
N GLY A 87 -0.68 17.36 22.72
CA GLY A 87 0.77 17.42 22.46
C GLY A 87 1.11 18.24 21.21
N LYS A 88 2.39 18.48 20.96
CA LYS A 88 2.83 19.15 19.72
C LYS A 88 3.06 18.12 18.63
N ALA A 89 2.87 18.50 17.36
CA ALA A 89 3.19 17.63 16.22
C ALA A 89 4.66 17.18 16.20
N SER A 90 5.57 17.94 16.83
CA SER A 90 6.97 17.58 17.02
C SER A 90 7.20 16.36 17.91
N ASP A 91 6.22 16.00 18.74
CA ASP A 91 6.33 14.90 19.70
C ASP A 91 5.86 13.56 19.09
N VAL A 92 5.36 13.60 17.85
CA VAL A 92 4.87 12.44 17.11
C VAL A 92 6.05 11.53 16.75
N LYS A 93 5.99 10.28 17.20
CA LYS A 93 6.92 9.23 16.77
C LYS A 93 6.37 8.55 15.52
N LEU A 94 7.22 8.46 14.51
CA LEU A 94 6.94 7.71 13.28
C LEU A 94 7.50 6.30 13.41
N GLU A 95 6.63 5.31 13.31
CA GLU A 95 6.98 3.91 13.16
C GLU A 95 6.84 3.53 11.68
N VAL A 96 7.81 2.80 11.14
CA VAL A 96 7.83 2.38 9.75
C VAL A 96 8.03 0.86 9.70
N ALA A 97 7.19 0.18 8.93
CA ALA A 97 7.30 -1.23 8.64
C ALA A 97 7.34 -1.44 7.12
N GLU A 98 8.32 -2.20 6.64
CA GLU A 98 8.50 -2.51 5.23
C GLU A 98 8.13 -3.97 4.96
N PHE A 99 7.40 -4.18 3.87
CA PHE A 99 6.93 -5.49 3.43
C PHE A 99 7.31 -5.69 1.97
N LYS A 100 7.85 -6.87 1.68
CA LYS A 100 8.05 -7.32 0.29
C LYS A 100 6.74 -7.90 -0.22
N ILE A 101 6.29 -7.42 -1.37
CA ILE A 101 5.09 -7.95 -2.02
C ILE A 101 5.50 -9.02 -3.03
N ASP A 102 4.79 -10.16 -2.98
CA ASP A 102 4.90 -11.21 -3.98
C ASP A 102 4.07 -10.83 -5.21
N SER A 103 4.77 -10.60 -6.31
CA SER A 103 4.20 -10.22 -7.59
C SER A 103 3.29 -11.29 -8.20
N GLU A 104 3.44 -12.57 -7.82
CA GLU A 104 2.59 -13.65 -8.33
C GLU A 104 1.15 -13.54 -7.81
N GLU A 105 0.94 -12.96 -6.63
CA GLU A 105 -0.41 -12.76 -6.08
C GLU A 105 -1.12 -11.52 -6.66
N LEU A 106 -0.44 -10.74 -7.50
CA LEU A 106 -0.98 -9.50 -8.10
C LEU A 106 -1.49 -9.69 -9.54
N LYS A 107 -1.30 -10.88 -10.12
CA LYS A 107 -1.72 -11.23 -11.49
C LYS A 107 -3.21 -11.56 -11.58
#